data_AF-A0A8D0NRR0-F1
#
_entry.id   AF-A0A8D0NRR0-F1
#
_cell.length_a   1.000
_cell.length_b   1.000
_cell.length_c   1.000
_cell.angle_alpha   90.00
_cell.angle_beta   90.00
_cell.angle_gamma   90.00
#
_symmetry.space_group_name_H-M   'P 1'
#
loop_
_entity.id
_entity.type
_entity.pdbx_description
1 polymer ?
#
loop_
_entity_poly.entity_id
_entity_poly.type
_entity_poly.pdbx_seq_one_letter_code
_entity_poly.pdbx_strand_id
1 'polypeptide(L)'
;MSCRPRPRPGVPTLRSGPSWAAWSTPCSGESRRGDPGSARTVTWLESPCPWNEVPKLLVYEEPGWGCHCRPEEERRRLLQGTGVPEAVEKDLANIRSEYYSIVLPFMEAHPDLFSPRVRSLQLYHQLVALVMAYSFQEPLEEEDEKEPNSPLMVPAADILNHLANHNANLEYSPNCLRMVATQSIPKGHEIFNTYGQMANWQLIHMYGFVEPYPDNKDDTADIQMVTVREAALQGTKIEAERLLLYERWDFLCKLEMVGEEGAFVIGREEVLTEEELTTTLKVLCMPAEEFREFKDQDGWGDDKREEDSLTITNIPKLRASWRQLLRNSVLLTLQSYATDLKSEQDLISNKEVYAKLSWREQQALQVRYGQKMILHQLLELTS
;
A
#
# COMPACT_ATOMS: atom_id res chain seq x y z
N MET A 1 -3.46 -59.15 14.01
CA MET A 1 -4.28 -59.64 12.88
C MET A 1 -4.38 -58.48 11.89
N SER A 2 -3.54 -58.44 10.85
CA SER A 2 -3.83 -58.94 9.49
C SER A 2 -4.79 -57.99 8.75
N CYS A 3 -4.47 -57.30 7.65
CA CYS A 3 -3.43 -57.48 6.64
C CYS A 3 -3.21 -56.19 5.81
N ARG A 4 -1.94 -55.91 5.46
CA ARG A 4 -1.55 -55.08 4.31
C ARG A 4 -1.61 -55.94 3.02
N PRO A 5 -1.86 -55.37 1.84
CA PRO A 5 -1.43 -56.01 0.60
C PRO A 5 0.03 -55.67 0.30
N ARG A 6 0.84 -56.70 0.03
CA ARG A 6 2.18 -56.61 -0.59
C ARG A 6 2.08 -56.86 -2.11
N PRO A 7 3.07 -56.40 -2.90
CA PRO A 7 2.97 -56.21 -4.34
C PRO A 7 3.32 -57.47 -5.15
N ARG A 8 2.96 -57.49 -6.44
CA ARG A 8 3.47 -58.50 -7.39
C ARG A 8 4.65 -57.97 -8.24
N PRO A 9 5.59 -58.85 -8.62
CA PRO A 9 6.93 -58.50 -9.10
C PRO A 9 7.03 -58.51 -10.63
N GLY A 10 7.95 -57.72 -11.17
CA GLY A 10 8.28 -57.71 -12.61
C GLY A 10 9.16 -56.53 -12.97
N VAL A 11 10.43 -56.62 -12.59
CA VAL A 11 11.50 -55.64 -12.87
C VAL A 11 12.29 -56.15 -14.09
N PRO A 12 12.80 -55.26 -14.95
CA PRO A 12 14.25 -55.20 -15.11
C PRO A 12 14.81 -53.84 -14.68
N THR A 13 15.79 -53.93 -13.81
CA THR A 13 16.62 -52.85 -13.27
C THR A 13 17.62 -52.44 -14.33
N LEU A 14 17.79 -51.14 -14.54
CA LEU A 14 19.05 -50.60 -15.06
C LEU A 14 19.40 -49.29 -14.35
N ARG A 15 20.30 -49.48 -13.36
CA ARG A 15 21.47 -48.66 -13.01
C ARG A 15 21.25 -47.16 -12.69
N SER A 16 21.44 -46.90 -11.40
CA SER A 16 22.05 -45.71 -10.80
C SER A 16 23.26 -45.17 -11.56
N GLY A 17 23.31 -43.84 -11.73
CA GLY A 17 24.51 -43.07 -12.11
C GLY A 17 24.18 -41.59 -12.33
N PRO A 18 25.11 -40.64 -12.09
CA PRO A 18 24.84 -39.40 -11.35
C PRO A 18 24.86 -38.10 -12.19
N SER A 19 24.49 -36.99 -11.55
CA SER A 19 25.07 -35.65 -11.73
C SER A 19 24.89 -34.93 -13.08
N TRP A 20 24.08 -33.87 -13.08
CA TRP A 20 24.25 -32.71 -13.97
C TRP A 20 24.63 -31.54 -13.05
N ALA A 21 25.92 -31.34 -12.72
CA ALA A 21 26.90 -30.58 -13.50
C ALA A 21 26.31 -29.25 -13.98
N ALA A 22 26.48 -28.17 -13.21
CA ALA A 22 27.58 -27.22 -13.38
C ALA A 22 27.68 -26.73 -14.83
N TRP A 23 26.98 -25.63 -15.13
CA TRP A 23 27.24 -24.85 -16.34
C TRP A 23 28.44 -23.94 -16.07
N SER A 24 29.63 -24.52 -16.21
CA SER A 24 30.84 -23.77 -16.49
C SER A 24 31.28 -24.15 -17.90
N THR A 25 31.33 -23.16 -18.78
CA THR A 25 32.08 -23.27 -20.04
C THR A 25 33.06 -22.11 -20.12
N PRO A 26 34.39 -22.39 -20.09
CA PRO A 26 35.40 -21.50 -20.61
C PRO A 26 35.54 -21.73 -22.12
N CYS A 27 35.84 -20.68 -22.89
CA CYS A 27 36.75 -20.80 -24.04
C CYS A 27 37.09 -19.44 -24.65
N SER A 28 38.37 -19.11 -24.58
CA SER A 28 39.12 -18.30 -25.52
C SER A 28 39.10 -18.93 -26.92
N GLY A 29 39.08 -18.11 -27.98
CA GLY A 29 39.27 -18.61 -29.35
C GLY A 29 38.90 -17.62 -30.47
N GLU A 30 39.93 -16.89 -30.92
CA GLU A 30 40.19 -16.47 -32.31
C GLU A 30 39.27 -15.51 -33.08
N SER A 31 39.93 -14.41 -33.47
CA SER A 31 39.50 -13.39 -34.42
C SER A 31 39.26 -13.95 -35.83
N ARG A 32 38.06 -13.70 -36.39
CA ARG A 32 37.84 -13.65 -37.84
C ARG A 32 37.07 -12.39 -38.21
N ARG A 33 37.64 -11.67 -39.17
CA ARG A 33 37.17 -10.41 -39.74
C ARG A 33 35.88 -10.61 -40.56
N GLY A 34 34.94 -9.68 -40.42
CA GLY A 34 33.80 -9.45 -41.31
C GLY A 34 33.35 -7.99 -41.16
N ASP A 35 33.22 -7.30 -42.30
CA ASP A 35 33.01 -5.84 -42.45
C ASP A 35 31.60 -5.35 -42.02
N PRO A 36 31.40 -4.03 -41.80
CA PRO A 36 30.31 -3.48 -41.00
C PRO A 36 29.07 -3.07 -41.81
N GLY A 37 27.88 -3.23 -41.21
CA GLY A 37 26.62 -2.81 -41.79
C GLY A 37 25.58 -2.44 -40.73
N SER A 38 25.72 -1.25 -40.15
CA SER A 38 24.64 -0.40 -39.64
C SER A 38 23.48 -1.07 -38.88
N ALA A 39 23.74 -1.53 -37.65
CA ALA A 39 22.77 -1.47 -36.56
C ALA A 39 23.42 -0.65 -35.44
N ARG A 40 22.81 0.46 -35.03
CA ARG A 40 23.27 1.23 -33.88
C ARG A 40 22.92 0.44 -32.62
N THR A 41 23.75 -0.53 -32.29
CA THR A 41 23.77 -1.16 -30.97
C THR A 41 24.32 -0.13 -30.00
N VAL A 42 23.50 0.33 -29.05
CA VAL A 42 23.98 1.09 -27.91
C VAL A 42 24.86 0.13 -27.11
N THR A 43 26.18 0.25 -27.25
CA THR A 43 27.14 -0.43 -26.39
C THR A 43 27.03 0.19 -25.01
N TRP A 44 26.28 -0.45 -24.11
CA TRP A 44 26.48 -0.29 -22.69
C TRP A 44 27.95 -0.64 -22.42
N LEU A 45 28.74 0.33 -21.95
CA LEU A 45 30.11 0.08 -21.53
C LEU A 45 30.11 -1.13 -20.58
N GLU A 46 31.05 -2.04 -20.81
CA GLU A 46 31.35 -3.21 -19.99
C GLU A 46 31.73 -2.76 -18.57
N SER A 47 30.73 -2.43 -17.76
CA SER A 47 30.85 -2.38 -16.31
C SER A 47 30.43 -3.76 -15.78
N PRO A 48 31.26 -4.43 -14.97
CA PRO A 48 30.96 -5.76 -14.43
C PRO A 48 29.98 -5.66 -13.27
N CYS A 49 28.81 -5.05 -13.48
CA CYS A 49 27.75 -5.12 -12.49
C CYS A 49 27.22 -6.57 -12.49
N PRO A 50 27.28 -7.28 -11.35
CA PRO A 50 26.77 -8.65 -11.26
C PRO A 50 25.28 -8.76 -11.59
N TRP A 51 24.55 -7.65 -11.53
CA TRP A 51 23.12 -7.54 -11.77
C TRP A 51 22.73 -7.05 -13.17
N ASN A 52 23.67 -6.95 -14.13
CA ASN A 52 23.41 -6.36 -15.45
C ASN A 52 22.20 -6.93 -16.22
N GLU A 53 21.81 -8.18 -15.98
CA GLU A 53 20.65 -8.79 -16.63
C GLU A 53 19.31 -8.42 -15.96
N VAL A 54 19.30 -8.08 -14.68
CA VAL A 54 18.05 -7.82 -13.93
C VAL A 54 17.34 -6.55 -14.41
N PRO A 55 18.01 -5.38 -14.54
CA PRO A 55 17.35 -4.19 -15.06
C PRO A 55 16.82 -4.34 -16.48
N LYS A 56 17.32 -5.29 -17.28
CA LYS A 56 16.81 -5.51 -18.65
C LYS A 56 15.40 -6.12 -18.67
N LEU A 57 14.98 -6.75 -17.57
CA LEU A 57 13.63 -7.29 -17.40
C LEU A 57 12.66 -6.27 -16.81
N LEU A 58 13.16 -5.16 -16.26
CA LEU A 58 12.32 -4.07 -15.79
C LEU A 58 11.71 -3.35 -17.00
N VAL A 59 10.38 -3.22 -16.99
CA VAL A 59 9.64 -2.57 -18.08
C VAL A 59 9.80 -1.06 -17.98
N TYR A 60 10.89 -0.51 -18.53
CA TYR A 60 11.08 0.94 -18.71
C TYR A 60 10.17 1.52 -19.80
N GLU A 61 8.85 1.33 -19.69
CA GLU A 61 7.91 2.08 -20.53
C GLU A 61 7.37 3.28 -19.73
N GLU A 62 7.82 4.48 -20.11
CA GLU A 62 7.10 5.69 -19.78
C GLU A 62 5.70 5.63 -20.41
N PRO A 63 4.60 6.00 -19.73
CA PRO A 63 4.48 6.74 -18.46
C PRO A 63 3.52 6.06 -17.47
N GLY A 64 3.73 4.76 -17.17
CA GLY A 64 2.84 3.96 -16.31
C GLY A 64 3.17 3.99 -14.81
N TRP A 65 4.29 4.61 -14.42
CA TRP A 65 4.85 4.50 -13.07
C TRP A 65 4.16 5.48 -12.10
N GLY A 66 3.24 4.98 -11.28
CA GLY A 66 2.63 5.69 -10.14
C GLY A 66 1.86 6.97 -10.46
N CYS A 67 1.25 7.58 -9.44
CA CYS A 67 0.58 8.88 -9.59
C CYS A 67 1.55 10.08 -9.68
N HIS A 68 2.84 9.87 -9.38
CA HIS A 68 3.89 10.90 -9.41
C HIS A 68 4.17 11.42 -10.83
N CYS A 69 3.98 10.59 -11.85
CA CYS A 69 4.19 10.96 -13.26
C CYS A 69 2.94 11.59 -13.92
N ARG A 70 1.82 11.74 -13.21
CA ARG A 70 0.61 12.38 -13.74
C ARG A 70 0.69 13.90 -13.63
N PRO A 71 0.14 14.66 -14.61
CA PRO A 71 -0.03 16.10 -14.48
C PRO A 71 -0.77 16.46 -13.18
N GLU A 72 -0.29 17.49 -12.49
CA GLU A 72 -0.83 17.90 -11.19
C GLU A 72 -2.34 18.21 -11.25
N GLU A 73 -2.77 18.97 -12.26
CA GLU A 73 -4.18 19.32 -12.44
C GLU A 73 -5.06 18.10 -12.66
N GLU A 74 -4.59 17.12 -13.44
CA GLU A 74 -5.30 15.87 -13.68
C GLU A 74 -5.40 15.05 -12.39
N ARG A 75 -4.29 14.93 -11.65
CA ARG A 75 -4.25 14.20 -10.35
C ARG A 75 -5.21 14.84 -9.34
N ARG A 76 -5.12 16.15 -9.13
CA ARG A 76 -5.99 16.87 -8.18
C ARG A 76 -7.47 16.75 -8.57
N ARG A 77 -7.80 16.87 -9.87
CA ARG A 77 -9.18 16.78 -10.35
C ARG A 77 -9.76 15.37 -10.22
N LEU A 78 -9.01 14.34 -10.60
CA LEU A 78 -9.51 12.97 -10.67
C LEU A 78 -9.48 12.25 -9.31
N LEU A 79 -8.55 12.59 -8.43
CA LEU A 79 -8.32 11.87 -7.17
C LEU A 79 -8.61 12.72 -5.93
N GLN A 80 -9.37 13.82 -6.09
CA GLN A 80 -9.80 14.66 -4.97
C GLN A 80 -10.52 13.84 -3.90
N GLY A 81 -10.10 13.99 -2.64
CA GLY A 81 -10.69 13.32 -1.48
C GLY A 81 -10.18 11.89 -1.24
N THR A 82 -9.33 11.35 -2.12
CA THR A 82 -8.84 9.96 -2.01
C THR A 82 -7.58 9.78 -1.17
N GLY A 83 -6.92 10.87 -0.76
CA GLY A 83 -5.62 10.88 -0.08
C GLY A 83 -4.40 10.79 -1.00
N VAL A 84 -4.59 10.35 -2.25
CA VAL A 84 -3.49 10.20 -3.23
C VAL A 84 -2.85 11.56 -3.61
N PRO A 85 -3.60 12.65 -3.87
CA PRO A 85 -2.97 13.93 -4.20
C PRO A 85 -2.03 14.44 -3.11
N GLU A 86 -2.45 14.33 -1.85
CA GLU A 86 -1.70 14.77 -0.67
C GLU A 86 -0.43 13.92 -0.47
N ALA A 87 -0.56 12.59 -0.57
CA ALA A 87 0.57 11.67 -0.49
C ALA A 87 1.61 11.95 -1.58
N VAL A 88 1.18 12.12 -2.84
CA VAL A 88 2.10 12.41 -3.95
C VAL A 88 2.76 13.78 -3.80
N GLU A 89 2.06 14.80 -3.28
CA GLU A 89 2.64 16.12 -3.03
C GLU A 89 3.74 16.07 -1.97
N LYS A 90 3.51 15.32 -0.88
CA LYS A 90 4.51 15.05 0.16
C LYS A 90 5.73 14.33 -0.42
N ASP A 91 5.52 13.28 -1.21
CA ASP A 91 6.61 12.54 -1.86
C ASP A 91 7.43 13.42 -2.80
N LEU A 92 6.78 14.20 -3.68
CA LEU A 92 7.49 15.07 -4.62
C LEU A 92 8.33 16.13 -3.89
N ALA A 93 7.84 16.65 -2.77
CA ALA A 93 8.59 17.57 -1.92
C ALA A 93 9.82 16.89 -1.29
N ASN A 94 9.63 15.69 -0.73
CA ASN A 94 10.70 14.89 -0.12
C ASN A 94 11.77 14.49 -1.15
N ILE A 95 11.37 13.91 -2.28
CA ILE A 95 12.26 13.50 -3.38
C ILE A 95 13.11 14.67 -3.85
N ARG A 96 12.48 15.84 -4.04
CA ARG A 96 13.20 17.04 -4.47
C ARG A 96 14.19 17.51 -3.39
N SER A 97 13.77 17.55 -2.13
CA SER A 97 14.61 17.95 -1.01
C SER A 97 15.82 17.03 -0.88
N GLU A 98 15.61 15.72 -0.83
CA GLU A 98 16.66 14.69 -0.74
C GLU A 98 17.63 14.76 -1.90
N TYR A 99 17.13 14.92 -3.13
CA TYR A 99 17.98 14.96 -4.31
C TYR A 99 19.00 16.12 -4.22
N TYR A 100 18.54 17.33 -3.87
CA TYR A 100 19.43 18.49 -3.82
C TYR A 100 20.26 18.59 -2.54
N SER A 101 19.75 18.12 -1.41
CA SER A 101 20.44 18.25 -0.12
C SER A 101 21.38 17.08 0.20
N ILE A 102 21.11 15.89 -0.34
CA ILE A 102 21.84 14.66 0.01
C ILE A 102 22.42 13.99 -1.23
N VAL A 103 21.58 13.59 -2.19
CA VAL A 103 21.96 12.65 -3.25
C VAL A 103 22.92 13.30 -4.26
N LEU A 104 22.59 14.49 -4.78
CA LEU A 104 23.43 15.20 -5.73
C LEU A 104 24.79 15.59 -5.14
N PRO A 105 24.87 16.22 -3.94
CA PRO A 105 26.16 16.46 -3.29
C PRO A 105 26.99 15.20 -3.09
N PHE A 106 26.36 14.08 -2.70
CA PHE A 106 27.05 12.81 -2.53
C PHE A 106 27.62 12.27 -3.86
N MET A 107 26.85 12.32 -4.95
CA MET A 107 27.32 11.90 -6.29
C MET A 107 28.42 12.81 -6.83
N GLU A 108 28.38 14.11 -6.53
CA GLU A 108 29.41 15.07 -6.95
C GLU A 108 30.73 14.89 -6.18
N ALA A 109 30.64 14.51 -4.90
CA ALA A 109 31.80 14.19 -4.08
C ALA A 109 32.51 12.88 -4.50
N HIS A 110 31.80 11.96 -5.18
CA HIS A 110 32.32 10.64 -5.62
C HIS A 110 32.17 10.44 -7.13
N PRO A 111 32.84 11.26 -7.96
CA PRO A 111 32.67 11.24 -9.42
C PRO A 111 33.21 9.97 -10.10
N ASP A 112 34.09 9.22 -9.43
CA ASP A 112 34.61 7.92 -9.82
C ASP A 112 33.55 6.82 -9.78
N LEU A 113 32.57 6.94 -8.86
CA LEU A 113 31.46 5.99 -8.73
C LEU A 113 30.23 6.42 -9.54
N PHE A 114 29.97 7.72 -9.64
CA PHE A 114 28.74 8.25 -10.26
C PHE A 114 29.04 9.11 -11.49
N SER A 115 28.80 8.53 -12.67
CA SER A 115 28.93 9.25 -13.93
C SER A 115 27.97 10.45 -14.01
N PRO A 116 28.29 11.52 -14.77
CA PRO A 116 27.38 12.65 -14.94
C PRO A 116 26.00 12.28 -15.51
N ARG A 117 25.88 11.14 -16.21
CA ARG A 117 24.61 10.69 -16.81
C ARG A 117 23.57 10.29 -15.78
N VAL A 118 23.98 9.80 -14.61
CA VAL A 118 23.05 9.38 -13.56
C VAL A 118 22.66 10.51 -12.61
N ARG A 119 23.31 11.68 -12.73
CA ARG A 119 23.03 12.88 -11.93
C ARG A 119 21.83 13.65 -12.49
N SER A 120 20.69 12.98 -12.56
CA SER A 120 19.44 13.54 -13.09
C SER A 120 18.33 13.41 -12.05
N LEU A 121 17.67 14.53 -11.75
CA LEU A 121 16.49 14.54 -10.89
C LEU A 121 15.36 13.68 -11.49
N GLN A 122 15.20 13.69 -12.82
CA GLN A 122 14.20 12.86 -13.49
C GLN A 122 14.49 11.36 -13.27
N LEU A 123 15.75 10.95 -13.39
CA LEU A 123 16.14 9.57 -13.13
C LEU A 123 15.90 9.20 -11.66
N TYR A 124 16.21 10.10 -10.72
CA TYR A 124 15.95 9.87 -9.30
C TYR A 124 14.46 9.66 -9.01
N HIS A 125 13.56 10.47 -9.60
CA HIS A 125 12.11 10.22 -9.49
C HIS A 125 11.70 8.84 -10.02
N GLN A 126 12.23 8.43 -11.18
CA GLN A 126 11.95 7.12 -11.76
C GLN A 126 12.46 5.98 -10.87
N LEU A 127 13.62 6.15 -10.24
CA LEU A 127 14.17 5.15 -9.31
C LEU A 127 13.39 5.08 -8.00
N VAL A 128 12.90 6.21 -7.48
CA VAL A 128 12.00 6.20 -6.31
C VAL A 128 10.70 5.48 -6.65
N ALA A 129 10.10 5.76 -7.81
CA ALA A 129 8.91 5.03 -8.28
C ALA A 129 9.17 3.52 -8.48
N LEU A 130 10.36 3.16 -8.99
CA LEU A 130 10.77 1.76 -9.12
C LEU A 130 10.91 1.08 -7.76
N VAL A 131 11.56 1.73 -6.78
CA VAL A 131 11.69 1.19 -5.42
C VAL A 131 10.31 1.04 -4.78
N MET A 132 9.42 2.03 -4.90
CA MET A 132 8.04 1.95 -4.39
C MET A 132 7.27 0.76 -4.95
N ALA A 133 7.42 0.47 -6.25
CA ALA A 133 6.61 -0.54 -6.94
C ALA A 133 7.22 -1.96 -6.96
N TYR A 134 8.53 -2.12 -6.78
CA TYR A 134 9.22 -3.41 -7.00
C TYR A 134 10.10 -3.87 -5.85
N SER A 135 10.34 -3.02 -4.84
CA SER A 135 11.14 -3.44 -3.70
C SER A 135 10.34 -4.23 -2.67
N PHE A 136 11.05 -5.04 -1.88
CA PHE A 136 10.51 -5.82 -0.78
C PHE A 136 11.15 -5.34 0.52
N GLN A 137 10.34 -5.26 1.57
CA GLN A 137 10.81 -4.93 2.90
C GLN A 137 10.67 -6.16 3.79
N GLU A 138 11.79 -6.65 4.32
CA GLU A 138 11.78 -7.78 5.26
C GLU A 138 11.16 -7.33 6.58
N PRO A 139 10.10 -8.02 7.07
CA PRO A 139 9.51 -7.70 8.35
C PRO A 139 10.53 -7.91 9.49
N LEU A 140 10.46 -7.07 10.51
CA LEU A 140 11.20 -7.30 11.76
C LEU A 140 10.54 -8.44 12.54
N GLU A 141 11.32 -9.18 13.33
CA GLU A 141 10.76 -10.10 14.32
C GLU A 141 10.01 -9.27 15.38
N GLU A 142 8.81 -9.69 15.78
CA GLU A 142 7.86 -8.90 16.62
C GLU A 142 8.44 -8.39 17.96
N GLU A 143 9.58 -8.91 18.41
CA GLU A 143 10.25 -8.52 19.66
C GLU A 143 11.32 -7.42 19.48
N ASP A 144 11.60 -6.97 18.24
CA ASP A 144 12.63 -5.98 17.95
C ASP A 144 12.04 -4.55 17.81
N GLU A 145 12.29 -3.68 18.79
CA GLU A 145 12.09 -2.20 18.68
C GLU A 145 13.15 -1.55 17.75
N LYS A 146 13.47 -2.18 16.63
CA LYS A 146 14.51 -1.72 15.71
C LYS A 146 13.91 -0.83 14.62
N GLU A 147 14.79 -0.02 14.02
CA GLU A 147 14.45 0.66 12.77
C GLU A 147 14.06 -0.37 11.70
N PRO A 148 13.01 -0.10 10.91
CA PRO A 148 12.54 -1.02 9.90
C PRO A 148 13.63 -1.30 8.87
N ASN A 149 13.68 -2.54 8.38
CA ASN A 149 14.66 -2.94 7.38
C ASN A 149 14.55 -2.07 6.11
N SER A 150 15.68 -1.78 5.48
CA SER A 150 15.69 -1.06 4.21
C SER A 150 15.13 -1.91 3.06
N PRO A 151 14.49 -1.31 2.05
CA PRO A 151 13.94 -2.03 0.91
C PRO A 151 15.02 -2.71 0.06
N LEU A 152 14.70 -3.89 -0.48
CA LEU A 152 15.57 -4.70 -1.32
C LEU A 152 14.89 -5.04 -2.65
N MET A 153 15.66 -5.08 -3.74
CA MET A 153 15.18 -5.63 -5.01
C MET A 153 15.32 -7.15 -4.96
N VAL A 154 14.25 -7.90 -5.26
CA VAL A 154 14.24 -9.36 -5.23
C VAL A 154 13.95 -9.91 -6.63
N PRO A 155 14.99 -10.20 -7.43
CA PRO A 155 14.81 -10.68 -8.78
C PRO A 155 13.95 -11.93 -8.84
N ALA A 156 13.09 -11.99 -9.86
CA ALA A 156 12.10 -13.04 -10.10
C ALA A 156 10.87 -12.98 -9.18
N ALA A 157 11.02 -12.63 -7.90
CA ALA A 157 9.86 -12.38 -7.04
C ALA A 157 9.10 -11.13 -7.49
N ASP A 158 9.83 -10.10 -7.93
CA ASP A 158 9.35 -8.83 -8.47
C ASP A 158 8.68 -8.93 -9.87
N ILE A 159 8.64 -10.14 -10.47
CA ILE A 159 7.92 -10.41 -11.73
C ILE A 159 6.44 -10.72 -11.46
N LEU A 160 6.11 -11.22 -10.27
CA LEU A 160 4.74 -11.66 -9.96
C LEU A 160 3.84 -10.45 -9.70
N ASN A 161 2.75 -10.36 -10.46
CA ASN A 161 1.69 -9.37 -10.25
C ASN A 161 0.95 -9.61 -8.93
N HIS A 162 0.15 -8.63 -8.51
CA HIS A 162 -0.66 -8.68 -7.29
C HIS A 162 -2.15 -8.81 -7.57
N LEU A 163 -2.82 -9.52 -6.67
CA LEU A 163 -4.26 -9.43 -6.41
C LEU A 163 -4.48 -9.58 -4.90
N ALA A 164 -5.54 -8.96 -4.36
CA ALA A 164 -6.00 -9.24 -2.99
C ALA A 164 -6.23 -10.76 -2.80
N ASN A 165 -6.86 -11.40 -3.79
CA ASN A 165 -7.04 -12.86 -3.85
C ASN A 165 -5.82 -13.59 -4.46
N HIS A 166 -4.63 -13.33 -3.91
CA HIS A 166 -3.36 -13.92 -4.32
C HIS A 166 -3.31 -15.46 -4.12
N ASN A 167 -2.43 -16.11 -4.89
CA ASN A 167 -2.22 -17.56 -4.84
C ASN A 167 -0.76 -17.96 -4.56
N ALA A 168 0.12 -16.99 -4.32
CA ALA A 168 1.48 -17.17 -3.85
C ALA A 168 1.90 -16.05 -2.88
N ASN A 169 2.87 -16.32 -2.02
CA ASN A 169 3.48 -15.34 -1.12
C ASN A 169 4.99 -15.59 -0.96
N LEU A 170 5.70 -14.57 -0.49
CA LEU A 170 7.14 -14.65 -0.22
C LEU A 170 7.39 -15.02 1.25
N GLU A 171 8.18 -16.08 1.46
CA GLU A 171 8.66 -16.51 2.76
C GLU A 171 10.16 -16.20 2.91
N TYR A 172 10.51 -15.63 4.06
CA TYR A 172 11.89 -15.33 4.43
C TYR A 172 12.54 -16.54 5.10
N SER A 173 13.79 -16.81 4.78
CA SER A 173 14.59 -17.85 5.41
C SER A 173 16.04 -17.40 5.53
N PRO A 174 16.82 -17.95 6.47
CA PRO A 174 18.15 -17.41 6.81
C PRO A 174 19.13 -17.25 5.64
N ASN A 175 18.97 -18.04 4.56
CA ASN A 175 19.89 -18.05 3.43
C ASN A 175 19.20 -17.79 2.07
N CYS A 176 17.87 -17.61 2.04
CA CYS A 176 17.13 -17.45 0.78
C CYS A 176 15.72 -16.93 1.01
N LEU A 177 15.16 -16.32 -0.04
CA LEU A 177 13.75 -15.98 -0.16
C LEU A 177 13.04 -17.08 -0.96
N ARG A 178 11.84 -17.49 -0.54
CA ARG A 178 11.07 -18.55 -1.20
C ARG A 178 9.70 -18.03 -1.60
N MET A 179 9.38 -18.10 -2.89
CA MET A 179 8.01 -17.87 -3.35
C MET A 179 7.24 -19.20 -3.24
N VAL A 180 6.15 -19.21 -2.47
CA VAL A 180 5.39 -20.42 -2.14
C VAL A 180 3.94 -20.24 -2.60
N ALA A 181 3.37 -21.26 -3.23
CA ALA A 181 1.95 -21.25 -3.59
C ALA A 181 1.08 -21.44 -2.34
N THR A 182 0.15 -20.51 -2.11
CA THR A 182 -0.82 -20.57 -1.00
C THR A 182 -2.11 -21.27 -1.40
N GLN A 183 -2.34 -21.42 -2.71
CA GLN A 183 -3.51 -22.09 -3.29
C GLN A 183 -3.10 -23.05 -4.43
N SER A 184 -4.01 -23.92 -4.87
CA SER A 184 -3.80 -24.74 -6.07
C SER A 184 -3.88 -23.87 -7.32
N ILE A 185 -2.85 -23.91 -8.17
CA ILE A 185 -2.75 -23.09 -9.40
C ILE A 185 -2.90 -23.99 -10.63
N PRO A 186 -4.02 -23.94 -11.38
CA PRO A 186 -4.21 -24.75 -12.56
C PRO A 186 -3.26 -24.34 -13.70
N LYS A 187 -2.92 -25.29 -14.57
CA LYS A 187 -2.06 -25.02 -15.74
C LYS A 187 -2.66 -23.88 -16.59
N GLY A 188 -1.81 -22.91 -16.95
CA GLY A 188 -2.19 -21.76 -17.78
C GLY A 188 -2.81 -20.59 -17.01
N HIS A 189 -2.95 -20.69 -15.68
CA HIS A 189 -3.33 -19.57 -14.84
C HIS A 189 -2.08 -18.82 -14.38
N GLU A 190 -2.23 -17.51 -14.19
CA GLU A 190 -1.19 -16.63 -13.68
C GLU A 190 -0.96 -16.86 -12.18
N ILE A 191 0.28 -16.66 -11.75
CA ILE A 191 0.70 -16.75 -10.35
C ILE A 191 0.73 -15.31 -9.82
N PHE A 192 -0.10 -15.05 -8.81
CA PHE A 192 -0.24 -13.73 -8.19
C PHE A 192 0.36 -13.76 -6.79
N ASN A 193 1.29 -12.84 -6.54
CA ASN A 193 1.82 -12.55 -5.21
C ASN A 193 0.86 -11.66 -4.41
N THR A 194 1.09 -11.52 -3.11
CA THR A 194 0.57 -10.42 -2.31
C THR A 194 1.64 -9.34 -2.11
N TYR A 195 1.27 -8.07 -2.28
CA TYR A 195 2.11 -6.93 -1.92
C TYR A 195 1.80 -6.42 -0.50
N GLY A 196 0.90 -7.12 0.21
CA GLY A 196 0.30 -6.70 1.47
C GLY A 196 -1.22 -6.53 1.34
N GLN A 197 -1.86 -6.16 2.44
CA GLN A 197 -3.26 -5.74 2.44
C GLN A 197 -3.32 -4.29 1.94
N MET A 198 -3.60 -4.12 0.65
CA MET A 198 -3.45 -2.84 -0.04
C MET A 198 -4.79 -2.33 -0.55
N ALA A 199 -5.17 -1.14 -0.09
CA ALA A 199 -6.32 -0.44 -0.64
C ALA A 199 -6.02 0.10 -2.04
N ASN A 200 -7.07 0.35 -2.84
CA ASN A 200 -6.89 0.82 -4.21
C ASN A 200 -6.18 2.18 -4.29
N TRP A 201 -6.33 3.04 -3.28
CA TRP A 201 -5.62 4.31 -3.23
C TRP A 201 -4.10 4.12 -3.01
N GLN A 202 -3.70 3.11 -2.25
CA GLN A 202 -2.28 2.72 -2.07
C GLN A 202 -1.74 2.05 -3.33
N LEU A 203 -2.50 1.16 -3.95
CA LEU A 203 -2.12 0.51 -5.21
C LEU A 203 -1.85 1.51 -6.32
N ILE A 204 -2.71 2.51 -6.50
CA ILE A 204 -2.52 3.52 -7.55
C ILE A 204 -1.37 4.49 -7.24
N HIS A 205 -1.14 4.76 -5.95
CA HIS A 205 -0.08 5.64 -5.47
C HIS A 205 1.29 5.00 -5.64
N MET A 206 1.47 3.79 -5.10
CA MET A 206 2.76 3.09 -5.03
C MET A 206 3.07 2.28 -6.29
N TYR A 207 2.07 1.62 -6.88
CA TYR A 207 2.25 0.64 -7.96
C TYR A 207 1.63 1.07 -9.31
N GLY A 208 0.81 2.12 -9.33
CA GLY A 208 0.23 2.68 -10.56
C GLY A 208 -0.95 1.91 -11.16
N PHE A 209 -1.52 0.94 -10.44
CA PHE A 209 -2.69 0.18 -10.87
C PHE A 209 -3.78 0.14 -9.78
N VAL A 210 -4.95 -0.41 -10.10
CA VAL A 210 -6.05 -0.64 -9.17
C VAL A 210 -6.71 -1.98 -9.50
N GLU A 211 -7.33 -2.60 -8.50
CA GLU A 211 -8.21 -3.75 -8.68
C GLU A 211 -9.66 -3.27 -8.87
N PRO A 212 -10.36 -3.70 -9.93
CA PRO A 212 -11.71 -3.24 -10.22
C PRO A 212 -12.71 -3.75 -9.17
N TYR A 213 -13.72 -2.95 -8.84
CA TYR A 213 -14.77 -3.38 -7.91
C TYR A 213 -15.54 -4.60 -8.46
N PRO A 214 -15.84 -5.64 -7.64
CA PRO A 214 -15.61 -5.75 -6.19
C PRO A 214 -14.35 -6.56 -5.80
N ASP A 215 -13.37 -6.71 -6.69
CA ASP A 215 -12.28 -7.69 -6.59
C ASP A 215 -11.32 -7.39 -5.42
N ASN A 216 -11.02 -6.11 -5.16
CA ASN A 216 -10.23 -5.72 -3.99
C ASN A 216 -11.05 -5.91 -2.71
N LYS A 217 -10.73 -6.96 -1.95
CA LYS A 217 -11.36 -7.25 -0.65
C LYS A 217 -10.71 -6.45 0.49
N ASP A 218 -9.47 -6.03 0.29
CA ASP A 218 -8.65 -5.30 1.25
C ASP A 218 -8.79 -3.77 1.05
N ASP A 219 -9.78 -3.33 0.27
CA ASP A 219 -10.03 -1.91 0.00
C ASP A 219 -10.49 -1.17 1.26
N THR A 220 -10.03 0.07 1.42
CA THR A 220 -10.29 0.89 2.61
C THR A 220 -10.69 2.31 2.23
N ALA A 221 -11.31 3.01 3.19
CA ALA A 221 -11.57 4.44 3.14
C ALA A 221 -11.05 5.12 4.40
N ASP A 222 -10.44 6.29 4.22
CA ASP A 222 -9.81 7.04 5.31
C ASP A 222 -10.73 8.14 5.81
N ILE A 223 -10.86 8.24 7.14
CA ILE A 223 -11.44 9.40 7.82
C ILE A 223 -10.30 10.11 8.53
N GLN A 224 -9.91 11.28 8.03
CA GLN A 224 -8.86 12.09 8.65
C GLN A 224 -9.19 12.33 10.13
N MET A 225 -8.22 12.11 11.03
CA MET A 225 -8.46 12.21 12.48
C MET A 225 -8.97 13.61 12.83
N VAL A 226 -8.40 14.64 12.21
CA VAL A 226 -8.83 16.04 12.36
C VAL A 226 -10.27 16.28 11.90
N THR A 227 -10.81 15.51 10.95
CA THR A 227 -12.23 15.58 10.55
C THR A 227 -13.15 15.06 11.66
N VAL A 228 -12.71 14.10 12.47
CA VAL A 228 -13.46 13.67 13.67
C VAL A 228 -13.48 14.79 14.71
N ARG A 229 -12.35 15.46 14.94
CA ARG A 229 -12.28 16.67 15.78
C ARG A 229 -13.23 17.76 15.28
N GLU A 230 -13.22 18.04 13.98
CA GLU A 230 -14.10 19.03 13.36
C GLU A 230 -15.58 18.69 13.52
N ALA A 231 -15.95 17.42 13.31
CA ALA A 231 -17.32 16.94 13.52
C ALA A 231 -17.76 17.13 14.98
N ALA A 232 -16.87 16.86 15.94
CA ALA A 232 -17.13 17.07 17.35
C ALA A 232 -17.28 18.57 17.68
N LEU A 233 -16.42 19.43 17.12
CA LEU A 233 -16.48 20.88 17.28
C LEU A 233 -17.77 21.49 16.72
N GLN A 234 -18.26 21.00 15.57
CA GLN A 234 -19.54 21.45 14.99
C GLN A 234 -20.74 21.18 15.90
N GLY A 235 -20.66 20.17 16.77
CA GLY A 235 -21.68 19.86 17.77
C GLY A 235 -21.72 20.83 18.97
N THR A 236 -20.64 21.59 19.20
CA THR A 236 -20.50 22.50 20.35
C THR A 236 -20.99 23.91 20.03
N LYS A 237 -21.72 24.52 20.97
CA LYS A 237 -22.24 25.90 20.82
C LYS A 237 -21.54 26.91 21.71
N ILE A 238 -20.90 26.44 22.79
CA ILE A 238 -20.35 27.27 23.84
C ILE A 238 -18.82 27.18 23.79
N GLU A 239 -18.15 28.32 23.96
CA GLU A 239 -16.68 28.40 23.88
C GLU A 239 -15.98 27.52 24.93
N ALA A 240 -16.56 27.39 26.13
CA ALA A 240 -16.05 26.49 27.16
C ALA A 240 -16.05 25.01 26.74
N GLU A 241 -17.04 24.56 25.96
CA GLU A 241 -17.10 23.18 25.44
C GLU A 241 -16.04 22.95 24.38
N ARG A 242 -15.76 23.97 23.54
CA ARG A 242 -14.69 23.91 22.54
C ARG A 242 -13.32 23.78 23.19
N LEU A 243 -13.05 24.57 24.23
CA LEU A 243 -11.79 24.48 24.98
C LEU A 243 -11.61 23.10 25.61
N LEU A 244 -12.67 22.53 26.20
CA LEU A 244 -12.62 21.17 26.73
C LEU A 244 -12.37 20.12 25.64
N LEU A 245 -12.91 20.32 24.43
CA LEU A 245 -12.69 19.41 23.31
C LEU A 245 -11.23 19.45 22.82
N TYR A 246 -10.62 20.62 22.75
CA TYR A 246 -9.18 20.73 22.48
C TYR A 246 -8.35 20.07 23.59
N GLU A 247 -8.73 20.21 24.86
CA GLU A 247 -8.05 19.51 25.95
C GLU A 247 -8.13 17.98 25.81
N ARG A 248 -9.30 17.46 25.38
CA ARG A 248 -9.49 16.03 25.05
C ARG A 248 -8.64 15.59 23.86
N TRP A 249 -8.55 16.43 22.84
CA TRP A 249 -7.72 16.18 21.66
C TRP A 249 -6.23 16.11 22.04
N ASP A 250 -5.74 17.09 22.80
CA ASP A 250 -4.35 17.12 23.28
C ASP A 250 -4.02 15.90 24.14
N PHE A 251 -4.99 15.41 24.91
CA PHE A 251 -4.84 14.18 25.67
C PHE A 251 -4.73 12.96 24.76
N LEU A 252 -5.57 12.84 23.73
CA LEU A 252 -5.47 11.76 22.74
C LEU A 252 -4.13 11.80 21.98
N CYS A 253 -3.61 12.98 21.65
CA CYS A 253 -2.29 13.14 21.06
C CYS A 253 -1.18 12.63 21.98
N LYS A 254 -1.28 12.87 23.29
CA LYS A 254 -0.30 12.35 24.28
C LYS A 254 -0.35 10.83 24.44
N LEU A 255 -1.52 10.24 24.19
CA LEU A 255 -1.69 8.78 24.14
C LEU A 255 -1.30 8.18 22.79
N GLU A 256 -0.85 8.99 21.83
CA GLU A 256 -0.51 8.57 20.47
C GLU A 256 -1.69 7.92 19.71
N MET A 257 -2.92 8.17 20.17
CA MET A 257 -4.16 7.65 19.56
C MET A 257 -4.60 8.49 18.36
N VAL A 258 -4.17 9.75 18.29
CA VAL A 258 -4.45 10.65 17.17
C VAL A 258 -3.26 11.53 16.85
N GLY A 259 -3.21 12.04 15.62
CA GLY A 259 -2.26 13.04 15.16
C GLY A 259 -2.87 13.99 14.13
N GLU A 260 -2.17 15.09 13.83
CA GLU A 260 -2.66 16.08 12.86
C GLU A 260 -2.61 15.59 11.41
N GLU A 261 -1.74 14.63 11.09
CA GLU A 261 -1.60 14.02 9.75
C GLU A 261 -2.17 12.59 9.67
N GLY A 262 -2.76 12.09 10.77
CA GLY A 262 -3.26 10.71 10.84
C GLY A 262 -4.69 10.56 10.31
N ALA A 263 -5.06 9.33 9.95
CA ALA A 263 -6.40 8.96 9.53
C ALA A 263 -6.85 7.66 10.22
N PHE A 264 -8.15 7.56 10.47
CA PHE A 264 -8.79 6.29 10.82
C PHE A 264 -9.09 5.50 9.55
N VAL A 265 -8.68 4.24 9.52
CA VAL A 265 -8.76 3.39 8.32
C VAL A 265 -9.98 2.46 8.43
N ILE A 266 -10.95 2.66 7.56
CA ILE A 266 -12.21 1.90 7.53
C ILE A 266 -12.13 0.85 6.42
N GLY A 267 -12.17 -0.43 6.77
CA GLY A 267 -12.27 -1.54 5.81
C GLY A 267 -13.72 -1.88 5.46
N ARG A 268 -13.89 -2.90 4.62
CA ARG A 268 -15.22 -3.37 4.16
C ARG A 268 -16.02 -4.08 5.25
N GLU A 269 -15.34 -4.78 6.17
CA GLU A 269 -15.95 -5.62 7.22
C GLU A 269 -15.63 -5.12 8.64
N GLU A 270 -14.52 -4.42 8.82
CA GLU A 270 -14.05 -3.92 10.10
C GLU A 270 -13.22 -2.62 9.95
N VAL A 271 -13.05 -1.91 11.05
CA VAL A 271 -12.12 -0.77 11.15
C VAL A 271 -10.73 -1.32 11.47
N LEU A 272 -9.71 -0.93 10.70
CA LEU A 272 -8.34 -1.42 10.90
C LEU A 272 -7.63 -0.67 12.04
N THR A 273 -7.90 0.63 12.21
CA THR A 273 -7.44 1.44 13.35
C THR A 273 -8.45 1.41 14.48
N GLU A 274 -8.76 0.20 14.96
CA GLU A 274 -9.86 -0.07 15.89
C GLU A 274 -9.63 0.58 17.25
N GLU A 275 -8.42 0.43 17.81
CA GLU A 275 -8.05 0.96 19.12
C GLU A 275 -8.07 2.49 19.13
N GLU A 276 -7.49 3.11 18.11
CA GLU A 276 -7.40 4.56 17.95
C GLU A 276 -8.79 5.17 17.81
N LEU A 277 -9.65 4.59 16.95
CA LEU A 277 -11.00 5.11 16.73
C LEU A 277 -11.88 4.92 17.97
N THR A 278 -11.86 3.74 18.59
CA THR A 278 -12.67 3.45 19.78
C THR A 278 -12.29 4.36 20.94
N THR A 279 -10.99 4.54 21.18
CA THR A 279 -10.48 5.43 22.22
C THR A 279 -10.85 6.88 21.93
N THR A 280 -10.75 7.31 20.68
CA THR A 280 -11.15 8.66 20.26
C THR A 280 -12.63 8.91 20.49
N LEU A 281 -13.51 7.98 20.08
CA LEU A 281 -14.95 8.10 20.30
C LEU A 281 -15.29 8.14 21.80
N LYS A 282 -14.64 7.29 22.60
CA LYS A 282 -14.81 7.26 24.06
C LYS A 282 -14.43 8.59 24.71
N VAL A 283 -13.22 9.09 24.46
CA VAL A 283 -12.70 10.34 25.05
C VAL A 283 -13.48 11.56 24.58
N LEU A 284 -13.84 11.64 23.30
CA LEU A 284 -14.58 12.79 22.78
C LEU A 284 -16.04 12.82 23.27
N CYS A 285 -16.66 11.67 23.54
CA CYS A 285 -18.07 11.58 23.91
C CYS A 285 -18.35 11.33 25.41
N MET A 286 -17.34 11.09 26.25
CA MET A 286 -17.56 10.92 27.70
C MET A 286 -17.96 12.24 28.38
N PRO A 287 -18.67 12.22 29.53
CA PRO A 287 -18.94 13.38 30.35
C PRO A 287 -17.67 14.10 30.83
N ALA A 288 -17.79 15.40 31.15
CA ALA A 288 -16.64 16.20 31.58
C ALA A 288 -16.02 15.73 32.90
N GLU A 289 -16.85 15.27 33.85
CA GLU A 289 -16.36 14.74 35.13
C GLU A 289 -15.66 13.38 34.93
N GLU A 290 -16.20 12.50 34.08
CA GLU A 290 -15.55 11.23 33.72
C GLU A 290 -14.17 11.47 33.07
N PHE A 291 -14.06 12.48 32.20
CA PHE A 291 -12.78 12.83 31.58
C PHE A 291 -11.74 13.31 32.60
N ARG A 292 -12.14 14.07 33.63
CA ARG A 292 -11.22 14.50 34.70
C ARG A 292 -10.69 13.31 35.49
N GLU A 293 -11.57 12.40 35.89
CA GLU A 293 -11.18 11.17 36.58
C GLU A 293 -10.28 10.29 35.70
N PHE A 294 -10.62 10.17 34.40
CA PHE A 294 -9.84 9.39 33.44
C PHE A 294 -8.43 9.95 33.24
N LYS A 295 -8.29 11.27 33.23
CA LYS A 295 -7.00 11.97 33.12
C LYS A 295 -6.14 11.82 34.37
N ASP A 296 -6.76 11.82 35.56
CA ASP A 296 -6.06 11.73 36.84
C ASP A 296 -5.62 10.30 37.21
N GLN A 297 -6.23 9.27 36.61
CA GLN A 297 -5.87 7.86 36.82
C GLN A 297 -4.61 7.40 36.06
N ASP A 298 -3.75 8.32 35.61
CA ASP A 298 -2.50 8.04 34.86
C ASP A 298 -2.66 7.12 33.63
N GLY A 299 -3.88 7.01 33.08
CA GLY A 299 -4.17 6.13 31.96
C GLY A 299 -4.06 4.64 32.35
N TRP A 300 -5.13 3.90 32.10
CA TRP A 300 -5.15 2.44 32.27
C TRP A 300 -4.69 1.95 33.65
N GLY A 301 -5.54 2.10 34.66
CA GLY A 301 -5.70 0.96 35.56
C GLY A 301 -6.15 -0.24 34.71
N ASP A 302 -5.57 -1.42 34.94
CA ASP A 302 -5.81 -2.72 34.26
C ASP A 302 -7.30 -3.17 34.13
N ASP A 303 -8.26 -2.32 34.46
CA ASP A 303 -9.67 -2.59 34.40
C ASP A 303 -10.24 -2.42 32.98
N LYS A 304 -10.23 -3.56 32.29
CA LYS A 304 -11.19 -3.98 31.25
C LYS A 304 -11.25 -3.05 30.04
N ARG A 305 -10.44 -3.40 29.04
CA ARG A 305 -10.77 -3.20 27.62
C ARG A 305 -12.21 -3.69 27.42
N GLU A 306 -13.18 -2.78 27.36
CA GLU A 306 -14.45 -3.11 26.72
C GLU A 306 -14.06 -3.43 25.29
N GLU A 307 -13.99 -4.73 24.94
CA GLU A 307 -13.78 -5.24 23.59
C GLU A 307 -15.00 -4.89 22.71
N ASP A 308 -15.27 -3.60 22.54
CA ASP A 308 -16.26 -3.10 21.61
C ASP A 308 -15.65 -3.16 20.21
N SER A 309 -15.60 -4.35 19.64
CA SER A 309 -14.97 -4.50 18.33
C SER A 309 -15.73 -3.72 17.26
N LEU A 310 -15.05 -2.93 16.44
CA LEU A 310 -15.60 -2.06 15.41
C LEU A 310 -15.82 -2.81 14.08
N THR A 311 -16.50 -3.96 14.17
CA THR A 311 -16.98 -4.69 13.01
C THR A 311 -18.31 -4.14 12.51
N ILE A 312 -18.66 -4.40 11.25
CA ILE A 312 -19.97 -4.05 10.68
C ILE A 312 -21.17 -4.54 11.51
N THR A 313 -20.98 -5.61 12.30
CA THR A 313 -22.04 -6.19 13.14
C THR A 313 -22.21 -5.46 14.48
N ASN A 314 -21.19 -4.74 14.92
CA ASN A 314 -21.14 -4.10 16.23
C ASN A 314 -21.28 -2.59 16.17
N ILE A 315 -20.91 -1.95 15.06
CA ILE A 315 -21.09 -0.50 14.86
C ILE A 315 -22.53 -0.03 15.17
N PRO A 316 -23.61 -0.74 14.75
CA PRO A 316 -24.98 -0.34 15.09
C PRO A 316 -25.31 -0.44 16.59
N LYS A 317 -24.56 -1.24 17.36
CA LYS A 317 -24.76 -1.47 18.80
C LYS A 317 -24.04 -0.42 19.67
N LEU A 318 -23.16 0.39 19.07
CA LEU A 318 -22.43 1.43 19.78
C LEU A 318 -23.36 2.49 20.39
N ARG A 319 -22.84 3.18 21.40
CA ARG A 319 -23.54 4.29 22.08
C ARG A 319 -24.00 5.33 21.05
N ALA A 320 -25.19 5.89 21.25
CA ALA A 320 -25.79 6.83 20.29
C ALA A 320 -24.92 8.07 20.01
N SER A 321 -24.20 8.58 21.03
CA SER A 321 -23.26 9.69 20.87
C SER A 321 -22.08 9.32 19.96
N TRP A 322 -21.55 8.11 20.08
CA TRP A 322 -20.44 7.62 19.26
C TRP A 322 -20.88 7.47 17.80
N ARG A 323 -22.06 6.84 17.58
CA ARG A 323 -22.63 6.70 16.24
C ARG A 323 -22.91 8.06 15.60
N GLN A 324 -23.42 9.02 16.35
CA GLN A 324 -23.68 10.37 15.83
C GLN A 324 -22.41 11.13 15.46
N LEU A 325 -21.36 11.04 16.29
CA LEU A 325 -20.07 11.65 15.97
C LEU A 325 -19.47 11.01 14.71
N LEU A 326 -19.40 9.68 14.66
CA LEU A 326 -18.89 8.94 13.51
C LEU A 326 -19.68 9.26 12.23
N ARG A 327 -21.01 9.30 12.32
CA ARG A 327 -21.89 9.70 11.22
C ARG A 327 -21.54 11.10 10.69
N ASN A 328 -21.37 12.07 11.58
CA ASN A 328 -21.03 13.44 11.18
C ASN A 328 -19.64 13.49 10.53
N SER A 329 -18.67 12.75 11.05
CA SER A 329 -17.34 12.64 10.46
C SER A 329 -17.39 12.05 9.05
N VAL A 330 -18.12 10.97 8.83
CA VAL A 330 -18.33 10.36 7.51
C VAL A 330 -18.96 11.35 6.53
N LEU A 331 -19.95 12.14 6.97
CA LEU A 331 -20.58 13.15 6.12
C LEU A 331 -19.60 14.26 5.71
N LEU A 332 -18.73 14.70 6.62
CA LEU A 332 -17.67 15.67 6.29
C LEU A 332 -16.64 15.06 5.33
N THR A 333 -16.24 13.80 5.55
CA THR A 333 -15.33 13.10 4.64
C THR A 333 -15.92 12.98 3.24
N LEU A 334 -17.21 12.61 3.09
CA LEU A 334 -17.89 12.52 1.81
C LEU A 334 -17.98 13.87 1.08
N GLN A 335 -18.03 14.99 1.81
CA GLN A 335 -18.02 16.34 1.22
C GLN A 335 -16.66 16.73 0.62
N SER A 336 -15.57 16.04 0.97
CA SER A 336 -14.26 16.32 0.39
C SER A 336 -14.14 15.87 -1.08
N TYR A 337 -14.98 14.92 -1.51
CA TYR A 337 -15.01 14.41 -2.87
C TYR A 337 -15.76 15.36 -3.82
N ALA A 338 -15.33 15.41 -5.08
CA ALA A 338 -15.91 16.31 -6.09
C ALA A 338 -17.38 15.98 -6.47
N THR A 339 -17.78 14.71 -6.32
CA THR A 339 -19.06 14.14 -6.78
C THR A 339 -19.62 13.21 -5.71
N ASP A 340 -20.91 12.88 -5.78
CA ASP A 340 -21.54 11.90 -4.89
C ASP A 340 -21.31 10.45 -5.33
N LEU A 341 -21.74 9.47 -4.53
CA LEU A 341 -21.65 8.04 -4.89
C LEU A 341 -22.53 7.68 -6.09
N LYS A 342 -23.70 8.30 -6.21
CA LYS A 342 -24.66 8.00 -7.27
C LYS A 342 -24.09 8.29 -8.66
N SER A 343 -23.43 9.43 -8.82
CA SER A 343 -22.79 9.81 -10.09
C SER A 343 -21.71 8.80 -10.50
N GLU A 344 -20.91 8.32 -9.55
CA GLU A 344 -19.88 7.31 -9.82
C GLU A 344 -20.50 5.94 -10.13
N GLN A 345 -21.58 5.56 -9.40
CA GLN A 345 -22.34 4.34 -9.65
C GLN A 345 -22.90 4.31 -11.07
N ASP A 346 -23.47 5.42 -11.54
CA ASP A 346 -24.04 5.53 -12.88
C ASP A 346 -22.95 5.35 -13.96
N LEU A 347 -21.74 5.87 -13.73
CA LEU A 347 -20.59 5.69 -14.62
C LEU A 347 -20.09 4.25 -14.66
N ILE A 348 -19.92 3.60 -13.50
CA ILE A 348 -19.44 2.21 -13.41
C ILE A 348 -20.46 1.21 -13.95
N SER A 349 -21.74 1.44 -13.69
CA SER A 349 -22.81 0.52 -14.11
C SER A 349 -23.01 0.54 -15.64
N ASN A 350 -22.75 1.67 -16.29
CA ASN A 350 -22.85 1.80 -17.74
C ASN A 350 -21.53 1.46 -18.44
N LYS A 351 -21.40 0.20 -18.86
CA LYS A 351 -20.19 -0.32 -19.54
C LYS A 351 -19.76 0.49 -20.77
N GLU A 352 -20.71 1.01 -21.55
CA GLU A 352 -20.38 1.81 -22.74
C GLU A 352 -19.80 3.18 -22.39
N VAL A 353 -20.28 3.79 -21.31
CA VAL A 353 -19.74 5.06 -20.81
C VAL A 353 -18.40 4.83 -20.14
N TYR A 354 -18.29 3.80 -19.30
CA TYR A 354 -17.04 3.41 -18.64
C TYR A 354 -15.92 3.15 -19.65
N ALA A 355 -16.20 2.41 -20.73
CA ALA A 355 -15.22 2.11 -21.76
C ALA A 355 -14.76 3.34 -22.59
N LYS A 356 -15.52 4.44 -22.56
CA LYS A 356 -15.14 5.71 -23.22
C LYS A 356 -14.23 6.57 -22.35
N LEU A 357 -14.17 6.32 -21.04
CA LEU A 357 -13.24 6.99 -20.15
C LEU A 357 -11.80 6.60 -20.51
N SER A 358 -10.88 7.54 -20.37
CA SER A 358 -9.45 7.25 -20.45
C SER A 358 -9.04 6.26 -19.35
N TRP A 359 -7.91 5.57 -19.56
CA TRP A 359 -7.37 4.63 -18.57
C TRP A 359 -7.21 5.26 -17.17
N ARG A 360 -6.72 6.50 -17.09
CA ARG A 360 -6.53 7.21 -15.82
C ARG A 360 -7.84 7.58 -15.15
N GLU A 361 -8.86 7.94 -15.93
CA GLU A 361 -10.21 8.20 -15.42
C GLU A 361 -10.86 6.93 -14.89
N GLN A 362 -10.70 5.79 -15.58
CA GLN A 362 -11.18 4.49 -15.12
C GLN A 362 -10.53 4.08 -13.80
N GLN A 363 -9.21 4.21 -13.67
CA GLN A 363 -8.51 3.90 -12.43
C GLN A 363 -8.96 4.80 -11.28
N ALA A 364 -9.00 6.12 -11.50
CA ALA A 364 -9.44 7.07 -10.47
C ALA A 364 -10.90 6.84 -10.05
N LEU A 365 -11.77 6.45 -11.00
CA LEU A 365 -13.14 6.08 -10.72
C LEU A 365 -13.23 4.85 -9.80
N GLN A 366 -12.42 3.81 -10.01
CA GLN A 366 -12.40 2.64 -9.13
C GLN A 366 -12.00 3.01 -7.69
N VAL A 367 -10.96 3.86 -7.51
CA VAL A 367 -10.54 4.33 -6.18
C VAL A 367 -11.67 5.10 -5.49
N ARG A 368 -12.22 6.13 -6.15
CA ARG A 368 -13.28 6.97 -5.56
C ARG A 368 -14.52 6.14 -5.24
N TYR A 369 -14.89 5.22 -6.12
CA TYR A 369 -16.08 4.40 -5.93
C TYR A 369 -15.91 3.41 -4.76
N GLY A 370 -14.78 2.71 -4.67
CA GLY A 370 -14.48 1.80 -3.55
C GLY A 370 -14.56 2.51 -2.20
N GLN A 371 -13.88 3.66 -2.07
CA GLN A 371 -13.90 4.46 -0.85
C GLN A 371 -15.30 4.96 -0.49
N LYS A 372 -16.04 5.54 -1.46
CA LYS A 372 -17.40 6.03 -1.22
C LYS A 372 -18.36 4.92 -0.83
N MET A 373 -18.23 3.72 -1.41
CA MET A 373 -19.06 2.56 -1.03
C MET A 373 -18.87 2.20 0.45
N ILE A 374 -17.62 2.15 0.92
CA ILE A 374 -17.28 1.87 2.33
C ILE A 374 -17.84 2.98 3.24
N LEU A 375 -17.64 4.25 2.89
CA LEU A 375 -18.14 5.39 3.66
C LEU A 375 -19.68 5.40 3.74
N HIS A 376 -20.37 5.10 2.64
CA HIS A 376 -21.83 5.02 2.63
C HIS A 376 -22.36 3.82 3.44
N GLN A 377 -21.68 2.67 3.40
CA GLN A 377 -21.99 1.53 4.27
C GLN A 377 -21.85 1.92 5.75
N LEU A 378 -20.78 2.62 6.12
CA LEU A 378 -20.61 3.12 7.48
C LEU A 378 -21.70 4.14 7.87
N LEU A 379 -22.15 4.97 6.93
CA LEU A 379 -23.25 5.91 7.15
C LEU A 379 -24.57 5.19 7.44
N GLU A 380 -24.83 4.06 6.77
CA GLU A 380 -26.02 3.23 7.03
C GLU A 380 -25.94 2.58 8.42
N LEU A 381 -24.78 2.04 8.80
CA LEU A 381 -24.56 1.38 10.10
C LEU A 381 -24.64 2.34 11.30
N THR A 382 -24.36 3.62 11.08
CA THR A 382 -24.40 4.68 12.11
C THR A 382 -25.73 5.44 12.17
N SER A 383 -26.74 5.00 11.41
CA SER A 383 -28.07 5.65 11.34
C SER A 383 -28.97 5.45 12.56
#